data_AF-A0A6B9ZJC4-F1
#
_entry.id   AF-A0A6B9ZJC4-F1
#
_cell.length_a   1.000
_cell.length_b   1.000
_cell.length_c   1.000
_cell.angle_alpha   90.00
_cell.angle_beta   90.00
_cell.angle_gamma   90.00
#
_symmetry.space_group_name_H-M   'P 1'
#
loop_
_entity.id
_entity.type
_entity.pdbx_description
1 polymer ?
#
loop_
_entity_poly.entity_id
_entity_poly.type
_entity_poly.pdbx_seq_one_letter_code
_entity_poly.pdbx_strand_id
1 'polypeptide(L)'
;MEHTHTGAAHEEHAHDSSTKSIWKTFWILLGITVVEVGVAFIYLEHAFIARWALNSFFVGLTVVKAFFIVAEFMHLRHEVKNLIMTILIPLLLFVWFIIAFLADGDSWKNMRKDLSPGTPVATPTHVTNEAAHH
;
A
#
# COMPACT_ATOMS: atom_id res chain seq x y z
N MET A 1 -30.01 -48.99 25.34
CA MET A 1 -29.86 -48.38 24.00
C MET A 1 -30.52 -47.02 24.09
N GLU A 2 -29.76 -45.96 24.34
CA GLU A 2 -30.25 -44.59 24.25
C GLU A 2 -29.17 -43.78 23.55
N HIS A 3 -29.45 -43.42 22.30
CA HIS A 3 -28.75 -42.36 21.59
C HIS A 3 -29.76 -41.22 21.45
N THR A 4 -29.81 -40.35 22.46
CA THR A 4 -30.66 -39.16 22.42
C THR A 4 -29.96 -38.10 21.58
N HIS A 5 -30.49 -37.91 20.38
CA HIS A 5 -30.17 -36.84 19.44
C HIS A 5 -30.32 -35.47 20.14
N THR A 6 -29.20 -34.88 20.57
CA THR A 6 -29.17 -33.49 21.02
C THR A 6 -27.93 -32.83 20.41
N GLY A 7 -28.05 -32.41 19.16
CA GLY A 7 -26.92 -31.81 18.44
C GLY A 7 -27.29 -31.09 17.14
N ALA A 8 -28.54 -30.65 16.98
CA ALA A 8 -29.01 -30.05 15.72
C ALA A 8 -29.79 -28.74 15.89
N ALA A 9 -29.62 -28.01 17.00
CA ALA A 9 -30.40 -26.79 17.28
C ALA A 9 -29.53 -25.56 17.62
N HIS A 10 -28.23 -25.58 17.31
CA HIS A 10 -27.31 -24.52 17.75
C HIS A 10 -26.36 -24.00 16.65
N GLU A 11 -26.75 -24.09 15.36
CA GLU A 11 -25.92 -23.59 14.25
C GLU A 11 -26.57 -22.52 13.35
N GLU A 12 -27.85 -22.18 13.52
CA GLU A 12 -28.53 -21.28 12.55
C GLU A 12 -28.43 -19.76 12.82
N HIS A 13 -27.88 -19.31 13.95
CA HIS A 13 -27.96 -17.87 14.31
C HIS A 13 -26.67 -17.05 14.12
N ALA A 14 -25.57 -17.65 13.66
CA ALA A 14 -24.29 -16.93 13.50
C ALA A 14 -24.03 -16.40 12.07
N HIS A 15 -24.65 -17.00 11.05
CA HIS A 15 -24.23 -16.77 9.65
C HIS A 15 -24.87 -15.54 8.98
N ASP A 16 -25.99 -15.03 9.53
CA ASP A 16 -26.82 -14.05 8.84
C ASP A 16 -26.39 -12.58 9.08
N SER A 17 -25.69 -12.33 10.20
CA SER A 17 -25.27 -10.97 10.58
C SER A 17 -24.10 -10.43 9.75
N SER A 18 -23.17 -11.31 9.34
CA SER A 18 -21.94 -10.92 8.64
C SER A 18 -22.21 -10.55 7.17
N THR A 19 -23.03 -11.34 6.47
CA THR A 19 -23.38 -11.13 5.06
C THR A 19 -24.05 -9.78 4.80
N LYS A 20 -24.92 -9.35 5.71
CA LYS A 20 -25.66 -8.09 5.58
C LYS A 20 -24.73 -6.87 5.66
N SER A 21 -23.71 -6.94 6.51
CA SER A 21 -22.76 -5.86 6.71
C SER A 21 -21.79 -5.72 5.52
N ILE A 22 -21.37 -6.86 4.96
CA ILE A 22 -20.60 -6.93 3.71
C ILE A 22 -21.36 -6.29 2.55
N TRP A 23 -22.65 -6.64 2.38
CA TRP A 23 -23.48 -6.08 1.32
C TRP A 23 -23.68 -4.57 1.46
N LYS A 24 -23.89 -4.08 2.68
CA LYS A 24 -23.99 -2.64 2.96
C LYS A 24 -22.71 -1.91 2.54
N THR A 25 -21.56 -2.43 2.94
CA THR A 25 -20.26 -1.80 2.62
C THR A 25 -19.97 -1.89 1.13
N PHE A 26 -20.28 -3.01 0.47
CA PHE A 26 -20.20 -3.14 -0.98
C PHE A 26 -20.94 -2.01 -1.70
N TRP A 27 -22.20 -1.73 -1.33
CA TRP A 27 -22.98 -0.65 -1.95
C TRP A 27 -22.39 0.74 -1.69
N ILE A 28 -21.85 0.98 -0.49
CA ILE A 28 -21.16 2.24 -0.16
C ILE A 28 -19.93 2.41 -1.06
N LEU A 29 -19.10 1.38 -1.19
CA LEU A 29 -17.92 1.42 -2.03
C LEU A 29 -18.26 1.57 -3.51
N LEU A 30 -19.31 0.89 -3.97
CA LEU A 30 -19.79 1.02 -5.33
C LEU A 30 -20.22 2.47 -5.59
N GLY A 31 -21.02 3.06 -4.70
CA GLY A 31 -21.45 4.45 -4.81
C GLY A 31 -20.27 5.43 -4.86
N ILE A 32 -19.30 5.27 -3.94
CA ILE A 32 -18.05 6.06 -3.94
C ILE A 32 -17.33 5.95 -5.28
N THR A 33 -17.20 4.73 -5.81
CA THR A 33 -16.49 4.47 -7.09
C THR A 33 -17.22 5.08 -8.28
N VAL A 34 -18.55 5.01 -8.31
CA VAL A 34 -19.36 5.61 -9.37
C VAL A 34 -19.23 7.13 -9.34
N VAL A 35 -19.26 7.74 -8.16
CA VAL A 35 -19.04 9.20 -8.01
C VAL A 35 -17.62 9.58 -8.48
N GLU A 36 -16.63 8.78 -8.12
CA GLU A 36 -15.23 9.00 -8.52
C GLU A 36 -15.09 9.03 -10.05
N VAL A 37 -15.61 8.00 -10.72
CA VAL A 37 -15.59 7.91 -12.19
C VAL A 37 -16.42 9.02 -12.83
N GLY A 38 -17.59 9.35 -12.27
CA GLY A 38 -18.43 10.44 -12.77
C GLY A 38 -17.73 11.80 -12.71
N VAL A 39 -17.07 12.11 -11.59
CA VAL A 39 -16.26 13.34 -11.45
C VAL A 39 -15.11 13.34 -12.46
N ALA A 40 -14.46 12.19 -12.70
CA ALA A 40 -13.41 12.08 -13.72
C ALA A 40 -13.93 12.40 -15.13
N PHE A 41 -15.09 11.87 -15.51
CA PHE A 41 -15.71 12.14 -16.82
C PHE A 41 -16.11 13.61 -16.98
N ILE A 42 -16.79 14.20 -15.99
CA ILE A 42 -17.20 15.62 -16.04
C ILE A 42 -15.97 16.53 -16.14
N TYR A 43 -14.87 16.16 -15.46
CA TYR A 43 -13.64 16.91 -15.56
C TYR A 43 -13.01 16.88 -16.96
N LEU A 44 -13.06 15.74 -17.66
CA LEU A 44 -12.54 15.62 -19.02
C LEU A 44 -13.29 16.53 -20.00
N GLU A 45 -14.58 16.74 -19.80
CA GLU A 45 -15.41 17.56 -20.70
C GLU A 45 -15.32 19.06 -20.41
N HIS A 46 -15.24 19.45 -19.13
CA HIS A 46 -15.38 20.86 -18.74
C HIS A 46 -14.13 21.49 -18.12
N ALA A 47 -13.11 20.70 -17.76
CA ALA A 47 -11.86 21.15 -17.13
C ALA A 47 -12.07 22.16 -15.98
N PHE A 48 -13.16 22.02 -15.24
CA PHE A 48 -13.69 23.05 -14.34
C PHE A 48 -12.92 23.21 -13.01
N ILE A 49 -12.01 22.30 -12.69
CA ILE A 49 -11.21 22.27 -11.44
C ILE A 49 -9.71 22.23 -11.76
N ALA A 50 -8.89 22.84 -10.90
CA ALA A 50 -7.44 22.72 -11.01
C ALA A 50 -6.99 21.26 -10.82
N ARG A 51 -6.14 20.74 -11.72
CA ARG A 51 -5.67 19.34 -11.72
C ARG A 51 -5.22 18.82 -10.36
N TRP A 52 -4.51 19.64 -9.59
CA TRP A 52 -4.00 19.27 -8.28
C TRP A 52 -5.13 18.99 -7.27
N ALA A 53 -6.19 19.79 -7.28
CA ALA A 53 -7.32 19.64 -6.36
C ALA A 53 -8.12 18.36 -6.67
N LEU A 54 -8.29 18.05 -7.95
CA LEU A 54 -8.92 16.81 -8.39
C LEU A 54 -8.07 15.58 -8.04
N ASN A 55 -6.74 15.66 -8.20
CA ASN A 55 -5.84 14.60 -7.74
C ASN A 55 -5.94 14.37 -6.24
N SER A 56 -5.96 15.45 -5.43
CA SER A 56 -6.13 15.34 -3.98
C SER A 56 -7.48 14.72 -3.61
N PHE A 57 -8.54 15.06 -4.33
CA PHE A 57 -9.86 14.48 -4.15
C PHE A 57 -9.87 12.96 -4.41
N PHE A 58 -9.27 12.51 -5.52
CA PHE A 58 -9.17 11.08 -5.84
C PHE A 58 -8.33 10.30 -4.85
N VAL A 59 -7.20 10.87 -4.42
CA VAL A 59 -6.38 10.25 -3.36
C VAL A 59 -7.18 10.14 -2.06
N GLY A 60 -7.91 11.19 -1.68
CA GLY A 60 -8.77 11.18 -0.49
C GLY A 60 -9.86 10.11 -0.54
N LEU A 61 -10.60 10.02 -1.65
CA LEU A 61 -11.63 8.99 -1.85
C LEU A 61 -11.03 7.58 -1.83
N THR A 62 -9.84 7.40 -2.40
CA THR A 62 -9.12 6.12 -2.37
C THR A 62 -8.78 5.69 -0.95
N VAL A 63 -8.31 6.63 -0.11
CA VAL A 63 -8.01 6.35 1.32
C VAL A 63 -9.28 5.99 2.07
N VAL A 64 -10.37 6.73 1.87
CA VAL A 64 -11.68 6.43 2.49
C VAL A 64 -12.14 5.03 2.08
N LYS A 65 -12.08 4.71 0.79
CA LYS A 65 -12.43 3.39 0.27
C LYS A 65 -11.60 2.28 0.92
N ALA A 66 -10.28 2.45 0.99
CA ALA A 66 -9.39 1.50 1.64
C ALA A 66 -9.74 1.30 3.12
N PHE A 67 -10.07 2.36 3.85
CA PHE A 67 -10.53 2.27 5.24
C PHE A 67 -11.81 1.43 5.36
N PHE A 68 -12.81 1.63 4.51
CA PHE A 68 -14.03 0.82 4.52
C PHE A 68 -13.77 -0.64 4.12
N ILE A 69 -12.84 -0.90 3.18
CA ILE A 69 -12.47 -2.29 2.84
C ILE A 69 -11.90 -2.99 4.06
N VAL A 70 -10.92 -2.35 4.72
CA VAL A 70 -10.23 -2.93 5.87
C VAL A 70 -11.13 -2.98 7.10
N ALA A 71 -12.05 -2.04 7.31
CA ALA A 71 -12.95 -2.12 8.46
C ALA A 71 -13.93 -3.30 8.35
N GLU A 72 -14.50 -3.54 7.16
CA GLU A 72 -15.60 -4.50 6.96
C GLU A 72 -15.14 -5.88 6.48
N PHE A 73 -14.34 -5.96 5.40
CA PHE A 73 -13.96 -7.25 4.82
C PHE A 73 -12.92 -7.98 5.66
N MET A 74 -12.24 -7.26 6.55
CA MET A 74 -11.30 -7.83 7.50
C MET A 74 -11.96 -8.01 8.88
N HIS A 75 -13.29 -7.97 9.04
CA HIS A 75 -13.96 -8.35 10.31
C HIS A 75 -13.33 -7.69 11.57
N LEU A 76 -12.86 -6.44 11.45
CA LEU A 76 -11.98 -5.79 12.41
C LEU A 76 -12.71 -5.23 13.64
N ARG A 77 -14.01 -5.48 13.79
CA ARG A 77 -14.75 -4.86 14.89
C ARG A 77 -14.53 -5.54 16.24
N HIS A 78 -14.17 -6.82 16.28
CA HIS A 78 -13.96 -7.55 17.54
C HIS A 78 -12.74 -8.51 17.56
N GLU A 79 -12.19 -8.95 16.41
CA GLU A 79 -11.07 -9.91 16.33
C GLU A 79 -9.73 -9.28 15.85
N VAL A 80 -9.65 -7.96 15.96
CA VAL A 80 -8.79 -7.03 15.23
C VAL A 80 -7.28 -7.31 15.19
N LYS A 81 -6.71 -7.87 16.25
CA LYS A 81 -5.25 -7.86 16.43
C LYS A 81 -4.51 -8.81 15.51
N ASN A 82 -5.04 -10.02 15.32
CA ASN A 82 -4.35 -11.03 14.52
C ASN A 82 -4.40 -10.68 13.03
N LEU A 83 -5.51 -10.13 12.57
CA LEU A 83 -5.69 -9.80 11.18
C LEU A 83 -5.04 -8.47 10.78
N ILE A 84 -5.01 -7.48 11.68
CA ILE A 84 -4.16 -6.30 11.47
C ILE A 84 -2.71 -6.72 11.27
N MET A 85 -2.22 -7.71 12.02
CA MET A 85 -0.84 -8.17 11.91
C MET A 85 -0.54 -8.83 10.55
N THR A 86 -1.48 -9.61 10.00
CA THR A 86 -1.29 -10.25 8.68
C THR A 86 -1.38 -9.27 7.52
N ILE A 87 -2.05 -8.12 7.66
CA ILE A 87 -2.05 -7.05 6.65
C ILE A 87 -0.84 -6.12 6.83
N LEU A 88 -0.54 -5.71 8.06
CA LEU A 88 0.52 -4.74 8.33
C LEU A 88 1.91 -5.27 8.00
N ILE A 89 2.20 -6.53 8.29
CA ILE A 89 3.53 -7.11 8.00
C ILE A 89 3.88 -7.03 6.50
N PRO A 90 3.04 -7.55 5.57
CA PRO A 90 3.33 -7.44 4.14
C PRO A 90 3.28 -5.98 3.64
N LEU A 91 2.41 -5.13 4.20
CA LEU A 91 2.36 -3.71 3.83
C LEU A 91 3.65 -2.97 4.23
N LEU A 92 4.15 -3.21 5.45
CA LEU A 92 5.37 -2.61 5.97
C LEU A 92 6.59 -3.05 5.15
N LEU A 93 6.66 -4.35 4.84
CA LEU A 93 7.71 -4.91 3.99
C LEU A 93 7.66 -4.29 2.58
N PHE A 94 6.47 -4.08 2.02
CA PHE A 94 6.31 -3.41 0.72
C PHE A 94 6.79 -1.96 0.74
N VAL A 95 6.41 -1.17 1.75
CA VAL A 95 6.88 0.22 1.90
C VAL A 95 8.39 0.27 2.08
N TRP A 96 8.96 -0.63 2.88
CA TRP A 96 10.40 -0.74 3.06
C TRP A 96 11.11 -1.07 1.73
N PHE A 97 10.56 -2.00 0.92
CA PHE A 97 11.09 -2.32 -0.41
C PHE A 97 11.09 -1.12 -1.35
N ILE A 98 10.03 -0.31 -1.37
CA ILE A 98 9.99 0.90 -2.20
C ILE A 98 11.14 1.85 -1.80
N ILE A 99 11.34 2.07 -0.50
CA ILE A 99 12.41 2.95 -0.01
C ILE A 99 13.78 2.37 -0.39
N ALA A 100 14.01 1.08 -0.20
CA ALA A 100 15.25 0.40 -0.55
C ALA A 100 15.56 0.54 -2.06
N PHE A 101 14.58 0.30 -2.93
CA PHE A 101 14.76 0.45 -4.38
C PHE A 101 14.98 1.91 -4.81
N LEU A 102 14.34 2.87 -4.16
CA LEU A 102 14.60 4.30 -4.43
C LEU A 102 16.02 4.70 -4.05
N ALA A 103 16.50 4.23 -2.90
CA ALA A 103 17.87 4.49 -2.43
C ALA A 103 18.91 3.81 -3.33
N ASP A 104 18.69 2.56 -3.73
CA ASP A 104 19.59 1.82 -4.62
C ASP A 104 19.61 2.43 -6.04
N GLY A 105 18.46 2.87 -6.53
CA GLY A 105 18.35 3.60 -7.79
C GLY A 105 19.10 4.93 -7.78
N ASP A 106 19.07 5.68 -6.67
CA ASP A 106 19.83 6.93 -6.53
C ASP A 106 21.35 6.67 -6.45
N SER A 107 21.76 5.64 -5.71
CA SER A 107 23.15 5.16 -5.65
C SER A 107 23.70 4.82 -7.03
N TRP A 108 22.96 4.01 -7.81
CA TRP A 108 23.37 3.64 -9.16
C TRP A 108 23.48 4.86 -10.09
N LYS A 109 22.54 5.81 -9.99
CA LYS A 109 22.58 7.06 -10.76
C LYS A 109 23.81 7.88 -10.43
N ASN A 110 24.29 7.87 -9.18
CA ASN A 110 25.54 8.53 -8.80
C ASN A 110 26.76 7.82 -9.37
N MET A 111 26.86 6.49 -9.23
CA MET A 111 28.00 5.73 -9.78
C MET A 111 28.15 5.85 -11.30
N ARG A 112 27.02 5.98 -12.04
CA ARG A 112 27.08 6.19 -13.49
C ARG A 112 27.73 7.52 -13.88
N LYS A 113 27.65 8.55 -13.03
CA LYS A 113 28.29 9.85 -13.29
C LYS A 113 29.81 9.71 -13.23
N ASP A 114 30.29 8.88 -12.31
CA ASP A 114 31.73 8.64 -12.11
C ASP A 114 32.33 7.75 -13.21
N LEU A 115 31.52 6.88 -13.83
CA LEU A 115 31.90 5.98 -14.93
C LEU A 115 31.68 6.59 -16.33
N SER A 116 31.22 7.85 -16.41
CA SER A 116 31.11 8.56 -17.69
C SER A 116 32.50 8.76 -18.32
N PRO A 117 32.70 8.54 -19.63
CA PRO A 117 34.02 8.69 -20.25
C PRO A 117 34.51 10.14 -20.10
N GLY A 118 35.52 10.35 -19.24
CA GLY A 118 36.11 11.67 -18.97
C GLY A 118 36.32 12.03 -17.49
N THR A 119 35.87 11.22 -16.53
CA THR A 119 36.11 11.48 -15.11
C THR A 119 37.56 11.18 -14.72
N PRO A 120 38.30 12.10 -14.08
CA PRO A 120 39.66 11.82 -13.61
C PRO A 120 39.61 10.71 -12.54
N VAL A 121 40.15 9.54 -12.85
CA VAL A 121 40.36 8.49 -11.86
C VAL A 121 41.37 9.02 -10.86
N ALA A 122 40.96 9.23 -9.61
CA ALA A 122 41.88 9.58 -8.53
C ALA A 122 42.94 8.47 -8.43
N THR A 123 44.14 8.77 -8.93
CA THR A 123 45.26 7.81 -8.95
C THR A 123 45.62 7.51 -7.50
N PRO A 124 45.67 6.24 -7.08
CA PRO A 124 46.14 5.90 -5.75
C PRO A 124 47.60 6.36 -5.68
N THR A 125 47.86 7.41 -4.90
CA THR A 125 49.21 7.90 -4.67
C THR A 125 50.04 6.76 -4.10
N HIS A 126 50.88 6.17 -4.93
CA HIS A 126 51.87 5.19 -4.53
C HIS A 126 52.81 5.89 -3.54
N VAL A 127 52.66 5.59 -2.24
CA VAL A 127 53.57 6.08 -1.21
C VAL A 127 54.87 5.31 -1.39
N THR A 128 55.73 5.79 -2.27
CA THR A 128 57.08 5.25 -2.47
C THR A 128 57.91 5.67 -1.25
N ASN A 129 57.99 4.79 -0.26
CA ASN A 129 58.96 4.92 0.81
C ASN A 129 60.32 4.43 0.29
N GLU A 130 61.06 5.28 -0.43
CA GLU A 130 62.49 5.06 -0.63
C GLU A 130 63.30 6.36 -0.52
N ALA A 131 64.29 6.29 0.38
CA ALA A 131 65.58 6.96 0.38
C ALA A 131 65.66 8.49 0.57
N ALA A 132 65.95 8.89 1.80
CA ALA A 132 67.02 9.86 2.09
C ALA A 132 67.78 9.40 3.34
N HIS A 133 68.59 8.35 3.21
CA HIS A 133 70.04 8.42 3.41
C HIS A 133 70.60 9.85 3.41
N HIS A 134 71.02 10.33 4.60
CA HIS A 134 72.27 11.05 4.87
C HIS A 134 72.62 10.90 6.34
#